data_AF-A0A5C4X573-F1
#
_entry.id   AF-A0A5C4X573-F1
#
_cell.length_a   1.000
_cell.length_b   1.000
_cell.length_c   1.000
_cell.angle_alpha   90.00
_cell.angle_beta   90.00
_cell.angle_gamma   90.00
#
_symmetry.space_group_name_H-M   'P 1'
#
loop_
_entity.id
_entity.type
_entity.pdbx_description
1 polymer ?
#
loop_
_entity_poly.entity_id
_entity_poly.type
_entity_poly.pdbx_seq_one_letter_code
_entity_poly.pdbx_strand_id
1 'polypeptide(L)'
;MNSAPNLEAALTVAWAKSALDTAVGAALARVGLSLDDLRRLRIIGTHPQGLTREDLAEAMGETRSQTIRSSSPLVKLGWLSRAESGEFSLTDSGRHLVDQAEGIAEKAAARWFTANGIDPATLTRIR
;
A
#
# COMPACT_ATOMS: atom_id res chain seq x y z
N MET A 1 27.57 23.63 -11.66
CA MET A 1 26.96 22.68 -12.60
C MET A 1 26.53 21.46 -11.81
N ASN A 2 25.24 21.14 -11.77
CA ASN A 2 24.73 20.01 -11.00
C ASN A 2 25.00 18.72 -11.82
N SER A 3 26.06 17.99 -11.50
CA SER A 3 26.67 17.00 -12.40
C SER A 3 25.94 15.65 -12.45
N ALA A 4 24.83 15.47 -11.74
CA ALA A 4 24.12 14.18 -11.67
C ALA A 4 22.59 14.34 -11.60
N PRO A 5 21.94 14.83 -12.68
CA PRO A 5 20.48 15.06 -12.68
C PRO A 5 19.66 13.81 -12.34
N ASN A 6 20.13 12.62 -12.74
CA ASN A 6 19.45 11.36 -12.44
C ASN A 6 19.52 10.99 -10.94
N LEU A 7 20.66 11.28 -10.28
CA LEU A 7 20.81 11.01 -8.85
C LEU A 7 19.92 11.95 -8.03
N GLU A 8 19.92 13.24 -8.37
CA GLU A 8 19.06 14.24 -7.71
C GLU A 8 17.57 13.89 -7.86
N ALA A 9 17.14 13.42 -9.04
CA ALA A 9 15.79 12.93 -9.25
C ALA A 9 15.48 11.71 -8.36
N ALA A 10 16.37 10.72 -8.30
CA ALA A 10 16.19 9.53 -7.46
C ALA A 10 16.10 9.88 -5.97
N LEU A 11 16.95 10.78 -5.47
CA LEU A 11 16.92 11.24 -4.09
C LEU A 11 15.63 12.01 -3.78
N THR A 12 15.17 12.84 -4.71
CA THR A 12 13.89 13.58 -4.59
C THR A 12 12.71 12.61 -4.48
N VAL A 13 12.67 11.58 -5.34
CA VAL A 13 11.61 10.55 -5.29
C VAL A 13 11.67 9.76 -3.98
N ALA A 14 12.87 9.39 -3.52
CA ALA A 14 13.03 8.67 -2.25
C ALA A 14 12.56 9.50 -1.05
N TRP A 15 12.88 10.80 -1.01
CA TRP A 15 12.40 11.72 0.01
C TRP A 15 10.87 11.86 -0.05
N ALA A 16 10.31 12.06 -1.24
CA ALA A 16 8.86 12.20 -1.42
C ALA A 16 8.11 10.94 -0.95
N LYS A 17 8.63 9.74 -1.29
CA LYS A 17 8.11 8.47 -0.77
C LYS A 17 8.12 8.44 0.76
N SER A 18 9.26 8.74 1.39
CA SER A 18 9.39 8.71 2.85
C SER A 18 8.46 9.71 3.55
N ALA A 19 8.30 10.90 2.98
CA ALA A 19 7.39 11.92 3.50
C ALA A 19 5.92 11.49 3.36
N LEU A 20 5.54 10.88 2.24
CA LEU A 20 4.21 10.32 2.03
C LEU A 20 3.92 9.14 2.95
N ASP A 21 4.87 8.21 3.11
CA ASP A 21 4.76 7.08 4.04
C ASP A 21 4.51 7.59 5.47
N THR A 22 5.17 8.67 5.87
CA THR A 22 4.96 9.31 7.17
C THR A 22 3.57 9.94 7.27
N ALA A 23 3.19 10.78 6.31
CA ALA A 23 1.94 11.54 6.36
C ALA A 23 0.70 10.64 6.26
N VAL A 24 0.71 9.70 5.31
CA VAL A 24 -0.40 8.76 5.08
C VAL A 24 -0.36 7.65 6.12
N GLY A 25 0.81 7.13 6.46
CA GLY A 25 0.98 6.09 7.48
C GLY A 25 0.50 6.55 8.86
N ALA A 26 0.77 7.79 9.27
CA ALA A 26 0.25 8.34 10.52
C ALA A 26 -1.29 8.40 10.55
N ALA A 27 -1.93 8.65 9.40
CA ALA A 27 -3.38 8.65 9.29
C ALA A 27 -3.95 7.22 9.37
N LEU A 28 -3.34 6.27 8.64
CA LEU A 28 -3.77 4.87 8.61
C LEU A 28 -3.53 4.13 9.93
N ALA A 29 -2.52 4.53 10.70
CA ALA A 29 -2.26 3.96 12.03
C ALA A 29 -3.46 4.08 12.98
N ARG A 30 -4.34 5.07 12.76
CA ARG A 30 -5.60 5.26 13.52
C ARG A 30 -6.58 4.10 13.35
N VAL A 31 -6.47 3.34 12.27
CA VAL A 31 -7.26 2.12 11.99
C VAL A 31 -6.40 0.86 12.01
N GLY A 32 -5.18 0.95 12.56
CA GLY A 32 -4.28 -0.19 12.70
C GLY A 32 -3.62 -0.67 11.41
N LEU A 33 -3.53 0.17 10.38
CA LEU A 33 -2.91 -0.18 9.10
C LEU A 33 -1.66 0.65 8.82
N SER A 34 -0.70 0.03 8.14
CA SER A 34 0.34 0.75 7.38
C SER A 34 -0.11 1.01 5.93
N LEU A 35 0.63 1.85 5.20
CA LEU A 35 0.38 2.05 3.77
C LEU A 35 0.61 0.77 2.97
N ASP A 36 1.59 -0.06 3.35
CA ASP A 36 1.84 -1.35 2.72
C ASP A 36 0.71 -2.36 2.99
N ASP A 37 0.11 -2.34 4.18
CA ASP A 37 -1.07 -3.16 4.48
C ASP A 37 -2.25 -2.75 3.60
N LEU A 38 -2.52 -1.44 3.47
CA LEU A 38 -3.56 -0.94 2.58
C LEU A 38 -3.29 -1.37 1.13
N ARG A 39 -2.06 -1.20 0.64
CA ARG A 39 -1.69 -1.66 -0.71
C ARG A 39 -1.94 -3.15 -0.88
N ARG A 40 -1.54 -3.98 0.08
CA ARG A 40 -1.73 -5.43 0.06
C ARG A 40 -3.21 -5.80 0.03
N LEU A 41 -4.02 -5.20 0.90
CA LEU A 41 -5.46 -5.47 0.97
C LEU A 41 -6.16 -5.07 -0.33
N ARG A 42 -5.79 -3.94 -0.94
CA ARG A 42 -6.31 -3.50 -2.25
C ARG A 42 -5.98 -4.48 -3.36
N ILE A 43 -4.73 -4.93 -3.45
CA ILE A 43 -4.30 -5.92 -4.45
C ILE A 43 -5.10 -7.22 -4.27
N ILE A 44 -5.24 -7.74 -3.05
CA ILE A 44 -6.03 -8.94 -2.81
C ILE A 44 -7.51 -8.70 -3.17
N GLY A 45 -8.04 -7.52 -2.85
CA GLY A 45 -9.42 -7.12 -3.14
C GLY A 45 -9.77 -7.09 -4.63
N THR A 46 -8.81 -6.91 -5.53
CA THR A 46 -9.05 -6.99 -6.98
C THR A 46 -9.16 -8.43 -7.49
N HIS A 47 -8.96 -9.44 -6.65
CA HIS A 47 -9.05 -10.87 -7.01
C HIS A 47 -10.10 -11.60 -6.15
N PRO A 48 -11.39 -11.58 -6.55
CA PRO A 48 -12.48 -12.19 -5.79
C PRO A 48 -12.31 -13.69 -5.50
N GLN A 49 -11.66 -14.41 -6.41
CA GLN A 49 -11.34 -15.83 -6.29
C GLN A 49 -10.18 -16.14 -5.32
N GLY A 50 -9.55 -15.10 -4.76
CA GLY A 50 -8.33 -15.19 -3.99
C GLY A 50 -7.07 -15.00 -4.84
N LEU A 51 -5.98 -14.64 -4.18
CA LEU A 51 -4.69 -14.37 -4.80
C LEU A 51 -3.61 -15.29 -4.21
N THR A 52 -2.84 -15.95 -5.05
CA THR A 52 -1.76 -16.81 -4.59
C THR A 52 -0.68 -15.99 -3.88
N ARG A 53 0.10 -16.63 -2.99
CA ARG A 53 1.23 -15.95 -2.34
C ARG A 53 2.31 -15.55 -3.36
N GLU A 54 2.45 -16.28 -4.46
CA GLU A 54 3.39 -16.01 -5.55
C GLU A 54 3.01 -14.72 -6.27
N ASP A 55 1.76 -14.60 -6.72
CA ASP A 55 1.26 -13.43 -7.43
C ASP A 55 1.25 -12.20 -6.51
N LEU A 56 0.90 -12.38 -5.23
CA LEU A 56 0.93 -11.29 -4.27
C LEU A 56 2.37 -10.82 -4.00
N ALA A 57 3.33 -11.74 -3.89
CA ALA A 57 4.73 -11.38 -3.70
C ALA A 57 5.26 -10.59 -4.89
N GLU A 58 4.95 -11.00 -6.12
CA GLU A 58 5.29 -10.27 -7.33
C GLU A 58 4.68 -8.86 -7.33
N ALA A 59 3.38 -8.75 -7.09
CA ALA A 59 2.67 -7.46 -7.09
C ALA A 59 3.15 -6.49 -6.00
N MET A 60 3.65 -7.01 -4.87
CA MET A 60 4.20 -6.22 -3.77
C MET A 60 5.70 -5.92 -3.95
N GLY A 61 6.40 -6.60 -4.85
CA GLY A 61 7.87 -6.56 -4.93
C GLY A 61 8.56 -7.23 -3.74
N GLU A 62 7.93 -8.25 -3.18
CA GLU A 62 8.37 -8.98 -1.98
C GLU A 62 8.86 -10.39 -2.33
N THR A 63 9.56 -11.03 -1.39
CA THR A 63 9.77 -12.48 -1.45
C THR A 63 8.55 -13.23 -0.91
N ARG A 64 8.34 -14.48 -1.34
CA ARG A 64 7.23 -15.33 -0.83
C ARG A 64 7.21 -15.40 0.70
N SER A 65 8.37 -15.55 1.34
CA SER A 65 8.49 -15.61 2.80
C SER A 65 8.08 -14.30 3.48
N GLN A 66 8.44 -13.16 2.88
CA GLN A 66 8.04 -11.85 3.37
C GLN A 66 6.53 -11.63 3.23
N THR A 67 5.94 -12.04 2.12
CA THR A 67 4.49 -11.98 1.90
C THR A 67 3.73 -12.78 2.94
N ILE A 68 4.14 -14.03 3.24
CA ILE A 68 3.51 -14.81 4.31
C ILE A 68 3.65 -14.12 5.67
N ARG A 69 4.86 -13.66 6.01
CA ARG A 69 5.13 -13.00 7.30
C ARG A 69 4.26 -11.75 7.48
N SER A 70 4.09 -10.98 6.42
CA SER A 70 3.40 -9.70 6.45
C SER A 70 1.88 -9.84 6.30
N SER A 71 1.39 -10.89 5.63
CA SER A 71 -0.05 -11.21 5.56
C SER A 71 -0.56 -11.90 6.83
N SER A 72 0.30 -12.64 7.56
CA SER A 72 -0.14 -13.42 8.72
C SER A 72 -0.83 -12.59 9.82
N PRO A 73 -0.35 -11.40 10.20
CA PRO A 73 -1.08 -10.52 11.12
C PRO A 73 -2.48 -10.15 10.63
N LEU A 74 -2.63 -9.84 9.34
CA LEU A 74 -3.92 -9.45 8.75
C LEU A 74 -4.92 -10.62 8.73
N VAL A 75 -4.42 -11.86 8.59
CA VAL A 75 -5.24 -13.08 8.76
C VAL A 75 -5.69 -13.24 10.21
N LYS A 76 -4.77 -13.04 11.18
CA LYS A 76 -5.10 -13.14 12.62
C LYS A 76 -6.12 -12.09 13.07
N LEU A 77 -6.08 -10.90 12.48
CA LEU A 77 -7.04 -9.82 12.73
C LEU A 77 -8.38 -10.05 12.01
N GLY A 78 -8.50 -11.10 11.20
CA GLY A 78 -9.73 -11.45 10.50
C GLY A 78 -10.04 -10.56 9.29
N TRP A 79 -9.05 -9.83 8.76
CA TRP A 79 -9.20 -9.00 7.55
C TRP A 79 -8.91 -9.79 6.28
N LEU A 80 -8.08 -10.83 6.40
CA LEU A 80 -7.83 -11.80 5.36
C LEU A 80 -8.24 -13.21 5.80
N SER A 81 -8.72 -14.00 4.86
CA SER A 81 -8.73 -15.45 4.94
C SER A 81 -7.60 -16.03 4.09
N ARG A 82 -7.09 -17.20 4.49
CA ARG A 82 -6.15 -17.98 3.70
C ARG A 82 -6.70 -19.39 3.49
N ALA A 83 -6.87 -19.77 2.22
CA ALA A 83 -7.31 -21.11 1.86
C ALA A 83 -6.22 -22.16 2.15
N GLU A 84 -6.59 -23.44 2.20
CA GLU A 84 -5.63 -24.55 2.37
C GLU A 84 -4.63 -24.60 1.20
N SER A 85 -5.09 -24.33 -0.02
CA SER A 85 -4.29 -24.16 -1.24
C SER A 85 -3.36 -22.94 -1.19
N GLY A 86 -3.57 -22.03 -0.24
CA GLY A 86 -2.64 -20.98 0.14
C GLY A 86 -2.99 -19.58 -0.37
N GLU A 87 -4.08 -19.43 -1.13
CA GLU A 87 -4.59 -18.15 -1.63
C GLU A 87 -5.13 -17.27 -0.49
N PHE A 88 -4.90 -15.97 -0.63
CA PHE A 88 -5.44 -14.94 0.25
C PHE A 88 -6.69 -14.31 -0.35
N SER A 89 -7.71 -14.08 0.47
CA SER A 89 -8.92 -13.34 0.09
C SER A 89 -9.34 -12.40 1.20
N LEU A 90 -10.02 -11.29 0.85
CA LEU A 90 -10.61 -10.41 1.85
C LEU A 90 -11.80 -11.10 2.51
N THR A 91 -11.91 -10.93 3.83
CA THR A 91 -13.17 -11.19 4.54
C THR A 91 -14.14 -10.02 4.36
N ASP A 92 -15.38 -10.13 4.83
CA ASP A 92 -16.32 -8.99 4.85
C ASP A 92 -15.77 -7.82 5.67
N SER A 93 -15.22 -8.11 6.86
CA SER A 93 -14.57 -7.10 7.71
C SER A 93 -13.36 -6.47 7.01
N GLY A 94 -12.57 -7.26 6.28
CA GLY A 94 -11.45 -6.76 5.49
C GLY A 94 -11.88 -5.82 4.37
N ARG A 95 -12.96 -6.15 3.64
CA ARG A 95 -13.55 -5.26 2.63
C ARG A 95 -13.99 -3.94 3.23
N HIS A 96 -14.72 -3.97 4.34
CA HIS A 96 -15.17 -2.75 5.00
C HIS A 96 -14.00 -1.88 5.49
N LEU A 97 -12.95 -2.52 6.02
CA LEU A 97 -11.74 -1.82 6.43
C LEU A 97 -11.04 -1.13 5.25
N VAL A 98 -10.95 -1.78 4.09
CA VAL A 98 -10.36 -1.18 2.87
C VAL A 98 -11.11 0.09 2.50
N ASP A 99 -12.44 0.07 2.42
CA ASP A 99 -13.24 1.26 2.07
C ASP A 99 -12.98 2.43 3.04
N GLN A 100 -12.91 2.14 4.35
CA GLN A 100 -12.58 3.14 5.36
C GLN A 100 -11.15 3.68 5.22
N ALA A 101 -10.18 2.78 5.03
CA ALA A 101 -8.77 3.10 4.95
C ALA A 101 -8.44 3.91 3.68
N GLU A 102 -9.07 3.61 2.55
CA GLU A 102 -8.93 4.39 1.31
C GLU A 102 -9.39 5.83 1.52
N GLY A 103 -10.54 6.05 2.16
CA GLY A 103 -11.02 7.40 2.46
C GLY A 103 -10.09 8.18 3.41
N ILE A 104 -9.45 7.51 4.36
CA ILE A 104 -8.46 8.10 5.27
C ILE A 104 -7.17 8.45 4.52
N ALA A 105 -6.67 7.51 3.72
CA ALA A 105 -5.44 7.66 2.94
C ALA A 105 -5.59 8.77 1.90
N GLU A 106 -6.69 8.81 1.15
CA GLU A 106 -6.96 9.83 0.14
C GLU A 106 -6.99 11.23 0.76
N LYS A 107 -7.69 11.42 1.88
CA LYS A 107 -7.71 12.71 2.58
C LYS A 107 -6.31 13.12 3.08
N ALA A 108 -5.49 12.18 3.54
CA ALA A 108 -4.13 12.47 3.98
C ALA A 108 -3.21 12.81 2.80
N ALA A 109 -3.29 12.05 1.71
CA ALA A 109 -2.56 12.28 0.48
C ALA A 109 -2.92 13.63 -0.14
N ALA A 110 -4.21 13.95 -0.26
CA ALA A 110 -4.69 15.23 -0.79
C ALA A 110 -4.14 16.43 -0.01
N ARG A 111 -4.11 16.35 1.33
CA ARG A 111 -3.49 17.39 2.18
C ARG A 111 -1.99 17.51 1.91
N TRP A 112 -1.28 16.39 1.81
CA TRP A 112 0.15 16.38 1.54
C TRP A 112 0.47 16.99 0.17
N PHE A 113 -0.26 16.60 -0.89
CA PHE A 113 -0.10 17.15 -2.23
C PHE A 113 -0.38 18.66 -2.28
N THR A 114 -1.47 19.10 -1.64
CA THR A 114 -1.83 20.52 -1.54
C THR A 114 -0.72 21.32 -0.82
N ALA A 115 -0.22 20.82 0.30
CA ALA A 115 0.82 21.50 1.09
C ALA A 115 2.16 21.63 0.33
N ASN A 116 2.44 20.72 -0.61
CA ASN A 116 3.66 20.73 -1.41
C ASN A 116 3.46 21.37 -2.80
N GLY A 117 2.25 21.84 -3.13
CA GLY A 117 1.95 22.44 -4.43
C GLY A 117 2.12 21.47 -5.62
N ILE A 118 1.98 20.16 -5.37
CA ILE A 118 2.14 19.11 -6.39
C ILE A 118 0.74 18.68 -6.85
N ASP A 119 0.48 18.77 -8.16
CA ASP A 119 -0.72 18.19 -8.77
C ASP A 119 -0.54 16.67 -8.95
N PRO A 120 -1.36 15.82 -8.29
CA PRO A 120 -1.28 14.37 -8.43
C PRO A 120 -1.39 13.88 -9.88
N ALA A 121 -2.11 14.62 -10.76
CA ALA A 121 -2.29 14.23 -12.16
C ALA A 121 -0.94 14.16 -12.91
N THR A 122 0.04 14.93 -12.48
CA THR A 122 1.40 14.94 -13.06
C THR A 122 2.18 13.64 -12.80
N LEU A 123 1.79 12.86 -11.79
CA LEU A 123 2.46 11.62 -11.37
C LEU A 123 1.89 10.35 -12.01
N THR A 124 0.79 10.46 -12.76
CA THR A 124 0.07 9.30 -13.35
C THR A 124 0.85 8.51 -14.40
N ARG A 125 2.02 8.98 -14.82
CA ARG A 125 2.89 8.33 -15.83
C ARG A 125 4.03 7.50 -15.23
N ILE A 126 4.14 7.44 -13.91
CA ILE A 126 5.14 6.62 -13.22
C ILE A 126 4.44 5.32 -12.80
N ARG A 127 4.55 4.28 -13.63
CA ARG A 127 4.09 2.91 -13.31
C ARG A 127 5.18 1.91 -13.62
#